data_AF-A0A7L2RCB4-F1
#
_entry.id   AF-A0A7L2RCB4-F1
#
_cell.length_a   1.000
_cell.length_b   1.000
_cell.length_c   1.000
_cell.angle_alpha   90.00
_cell.angle_beta   90.00
_cell.angle_gamma   90.00
#
_symmetry.space_group_name_H-M   'P 1'
#
loop_
_entity.id
_entity.type
_entity.pdbx_description
1 polymer ?
#
loop_
_entity_poly.entity_id
_entity_poly.type
_entity_poly.pdbx_seq_one_letter_code
_entity_poly.pdbx_strand_id
1 'polypeptide(L)'
;QDMNNLDEGVEFLPAMNSKKMEKRGPKRQVVVTVLIIVFLLVSLTTGLLFWHFKYRNTPIQKVFNGHLRVLNWEFLDAYENSSSPEFSMLAKKVKSTVEEIYKNHADIGPYHKETVITAFSEGSVIAYYWSEFLVPKYREESLDRAMADKQSLVQRWNPRLRNPMVKVESVIAFPVDPSIAHSARDNSCMFSLHAKEGEVTSFTTPGFPNSPYPNNALCYWALRADAGSSISLTFKTLELEPCRDDSDYIKVYDSLSPVEPHALVRLCGNYAPSYNLTFLSSQNVMLVTLVTNKEGRFPGFKAEFFQLPKMKACGGTLKGDSGTFTTPYYPAHYPPDTDCVWNIEVPSIKNVKVRFNMFFVLEPGIPVSSCTKDYVQINGTRYCGERSQFVVASTTNKIELWFHSDQSYTDTGFSAEFLSYDSSDPCPGKFTCNTGRCIDRSMRCDGWLDCVDGSDERSCS
;
A
#
# COMPACT_ATOMS: atom_id res chain seq x y z
N GLN A 1 77.38 -42.52 82.52
CA GLN A 1 76.18 -42.27 83.35
C GLN A 1 74.99 -42.28 82.40
N ASP A 2 74.73 -43.36 81.66
CA ASP A 2 74.39 -44.72 82.09
C ASP A 2 73.19 -44.76 83.04
N MET A 3 72.05 -45.21 82.50
CA MET A 3 71.32 -46.34 83.07
C MET A 3 70.33 -46.94 82.06
N ASN A 4 70.83 -47.99 81.38
CA ASN A 4 70.20 -49.24 80.94
C ASN A 4 68.74 -49.50 81.36
N ASN A 5 67.87 -49.77 80.38
CA ASN A 5 67.33 -51.09 79.94
C ASN A 5 66.14 -51.61 80.74
N LEU A 6 65.09 -52.02 80.02
CA LEU A 6 64.58 -53.40 80.03
C LEU A 6 63.49 -53.57 78.96
N ASP A 7 63.80 -54.39 77.95
CA ASP A 7 62.86 -54.97 77.00
C ASP A 7 62.00 -56.03 77.70
N GLU A 8 60.72 -56.10 77.34
CA GLU A 8 59.96 -57.35 77.31
C GLU A 8 59.07 -57.35 76.07
N GLY A 9 59.33 -58.27 75.15
CA GLY A 9 58.38 -58.65 74.11
C GLY A 9 57.96 -60.09 74.33
N VAL A 10 56.68 -60.42 74.16
CA VAL A 10 56.24 -61.73 73.65
C VAL A 10 54.93 -61.61 72.87
N GLU A 11 54.99 -62.26 71.73
CA GLU A 11 54.08 -62.58 70.64
C GLU A 11 52.83 -63.42 71.02
N PHE A 12 51.68 -63.15 70.39
CA PHE A 12 50.58 -64.13 70.19
C PHE A 12 49.78 -63.88 68.89
N LEU A 13 50.09 -64.70 67.88
CA LEU A 13 49.27 -65.55 66.97
C LEU A 13 47.79 -65.21 66.58
N PRO A 14 47.32 -65.73 65.43
CA PRO A 14 46.53 -65.01 64.42
C PRO A 14 45.01 -65.22 64.50
N ALA A 15 44.23 -64.30 63.93
CA ALA A 15 42.82 -64.54 63.66
C ALA A 15 42.39 -63.98 62.29
N MET A 16 41.74 -64.88 61.54
CA MET A 16 41.10 -64.78 60.23
C MET A 16 40.69 -63.36 59.79
N ASN A 17 41.28 -62.90 58.68
CA ASN A 17 40.81 -61.71 58.00
C ASN A 17 39.67 -62.08 57.04
N SER A 18 38.44 -61.89 57.47
CA SER A 18 37.25 -61.95 56.61
C SER A 18 37.34 -60.85 55.54
N LYS A 19 37.29 -61.25 54.27
CA LYS A 19 37.15 -60.34 53.12
C LYS A 19 36.10 -59.26 53.39
N LYS A 20 36.55 -58.02 53.59
CA LYS A 20 35.71 -56.83 53.45
C LYS A 20 35.62 -56.50 51.97
N MET A 21 34.46 -56.75 51.36
CA MET A 21 34.13 -56.17 50.04
C MET A 21 33.96 -54.66 50.21
N GLU A 22 35.00 -53.88 49.99
CA GLU A 22 34.85 -52.45 49.76
C GLU A 22 34.24 -52.23 48.39
N LYS A 23 32.97 -51.80 48.36
CA LYS A 23 32.41 -51.12 47.19
C LYS A 23 33.23 -49.86 46.95
N ARG A 24 34.13 -49.90 45.97
CA ARG A 24 34.92 -48.76 45.53
C ARG A 24 33.95 -47.69 45.00
N GLY A 25 33.69 -46.66 45.81
CA GLY A 25 32.87 -45.52 45.42
C GLY A 25 33.42 -44.85 44.15
N PRO A 26 32.60 -44.11 43.39
CA PRO A 26 33.02 -43.50 42.14
C PRO A 26 34.27 -42.63 42.37
N LYS A 27 35.28 -42.79 41.50
CA LYS A 27 36.52 -42.01 41.57
C LYS A 27 36.14 -40.52 41.61
N ARG A 28 36.76 -39.75 42.52
CA ARG A 28 36.51 -38.31 42.74
C ARG A 28 36.43 -37.49 41.45
N GLN A 29 37.22 -37.85 40.42
CA GLN A 29 37.17 -37.24 39.09
C GLN A 29 35.80 -37.41 38.40
N VAL A 30 35.18 -38.60 38.45
CA VAL A 30 33.87 -38.86 37.85
C VAL A 30 32.79 -37.99 38.51
N VAL A 31 32.85 -37.85 39.85
CA VAL A 31 31.91 -36.99 40.60
C VAL A 31 32.06 -35.53 40.19
N VAL A 32 33.30 -35.04 40.05
CA VAL A 32 33.59 -33.66 39.61
C VAL A 32 33.11 -33.44 38.18
N THR A 33 33.36 -34.36 37.25
CA THR A 33 32.91 -34.24 35.86
C THR A 33 31.38 -34.23 35.75
N VAL A 34 30.69 -35.08 36.52
CA VAL A 34 29.21 -35.08 36.57
C VAL A 34 28.69 -33.75 37.11
N LEU A 35 29.29 -33.19 38.16
CA LEU A 35 28.89 -31.89 38.71
C LEU A 35 29.08 -30.74 37.71
N ILE A 36 30.18 -30.75 36.93
CA ILE A 36 30.41 -29.75 35.88
C ILE A 36 29.37 -29.89 34.76
N ILE A 37 29.07 -31.11 34.32
CA ILE A 37 28.05 -31.35 33.28
C ILE A 37 26.68 -30.89 33.77
N VAL A 38 26.30 -31.21 35.02
CA VAL A 38 25.04 -30.76 35.61
C VAL A 38 25.00 -29.24 35.70
N PHE A 39 26.08 -28.59 36.12
CA PHE A 39 26.15 -27.13 36.18
C PHE A 39 26.01 -26.48 34.79
N LEU A 40 26.65 -27.04 33.76
CA LEU A 40 26.52 -26.57 32.38
C LEU A 40 25.09 -26.77 31.84
N LEU A 41 24.45 -27.91 32.13
CA LEU A 41 23.05 -28.16 31.76
C LEU A 41 22.09 -27.21 32.48
N VAL A 42 22.30 -26.95 33.76
CA VAL A 42 21.53 -25.97 34.52
C VAL A 42 21.74 -24.57 33.95
N SER A 43 22.98 -24.18 33.63
CA SER A 43 23.27 -22.88 33.02
C SER A 43 22.67 -22.73 31.62
N LEU A 44 22.68 -23.79 30.80
CA LEU A 44 22.08 -23.78 29.48
C LEU A 44 20.55 -23.68 29.58
N THR A 45 19.93 -24.45 30.49
CA THR A 45 18.48 -24.43 30.69
C THR A 45 18.00 -23.11 31.30
N THR A 46 18.72 -22.54 32.26
CA THR A 46 18.40 -21.19 32.77
C THR A 46 18.60 -20.12 31.70
N GLY A 47 19.64 -20.23 30.86
CA GLY A 47 19.85 -19.35 29.71
C GLY A 47 18.71 -19.45 28.68
N LEU A 48 18.29 -20.66 28.33
CA LEU A 48 17.15 -20.92 27.43
C LEU A 48 15.83 -20.45 28.02
N LEU A 49 15.58 -20.68 29.31
CA LEU A 49 14.38 -20.19 30.00
C LEU A 49 14.38 -18.66 30.06
N PHE A 50 15.52 -18.03 30.37
CA PHE A 50 15.64 -16.58 30.37
C PHE A 50 15.42 -15.98 28.99
N TRP A 51 16.00 -16.57 27.94
CA TRP A 51 15.73 -16.17 26.56
C TRP A 51 14.25 -16.36 26.19
N HIS A 52 13.68 -17.54 26.51
CA HIS A 52 12.29 -17.89 26.24
C HIS A 52 11.31 -16.95 26.95
N PHE A 53 11.55 -16.58 28.21
CA PHE A 53 10.64 -15.72 28.97
C PHE A 53 10.89 -14.22 28.73
N LYS A 54 12.15 -13.76 28.71
CA LYS A 54 12.47 -12.33 28.61
C LYS A 54 12.33 -11.80 27.19
N TYR A 55 12.82 -12.53 26.19
CA TYR A 55 12.80 -12.05 24.81
C TYR A 55 11.42 -12.20 24.17
N ARG A 56 10.67 -13.28 24.48
CA ARG A 56 9.29 -13.43 23.98
C ARG A 56 8.33 -12.39 24.59
N ASN A 57 8.46 -12.09 25.89
CA ASN A 57 7.55 -11.15 26.56
C ASN A 57 7.95 -9.67 26.40
N THR A 58 8.97 -9.35 25.61
CA THR A 58 9.26 -7.93 25.34
C THR A 58 8.08 -7.33 24.56
N PRO A 59 7.41 -6.30 25.10
CA PRO A 59 6.28 -5.70 24.43
C PRO A 59 6.76 -4.87 23.24
N ILE A 60 6.05 -5.00 22.12
CA ILE A 60 6.22 -4.18 20.92
C ILE A 60 5.02 -3.26 20.78
N GLN A 61 5.27 -2.05 20.28
CA GLN A 61 4.23 -1.09 19.95
C GLN A 61 3.78 -1.34 18.51
N LYS A 62 2.47 -1.46 18.31
CA LYS A 62 1.84 -1.56 16.99
C LYS A 62 0.76 -0.50 16.87
N VAL A 63 0.69 0.15 15.73
CA VAL A 63 -0.33 1.16 15.44
C VAL A 63 -1.07 0.73 14.20
N PHE A 64 -2.40 0.87 14.24
CA PHE A 64 -3.25 0.63 13.10
C PHE A 64 -4.07 1.87 12.78
N ASN A 65 -4.03 2.29 11.52
CA ASN A 65 -4.92 3.31 10.99
C ASN A 65 -6.14 2.66 10.39
N GLY A 66 -7.31 3.21 10.69
CA GLY A 66 -8.55 2.64 10.25
C GLY A 66 -9.61 3.67 9.92
N HIS A 67 -10.66 3.16 9.32
CA HIS A 67 -11.90 3.89 9.15
C HIS A 67 -13.10 2.97 9.38
N LEU A 68 -14.21 3.59 9.73
CA LEU A 68 -15.49 2.90 9.87
C LEU A 68 -16.62 3.77 9.37
N ARG A 69 -17.66 3.15 8.81
CA ARG A 69 -18.86 3.86 8.36
C ARG A 69 -19.96 3.79 9.42
N VAL A 70 -20.51 4.94 9.76
CA VAL A 70 -21.64 5.11 10.68
C VAL A 70 -22.93 5.23 9.87
N LEU A 71 -23.88 4.32 10.13
CA LEU A 71 -25.11 4.21 9.33
C LEU A 71 -26.30 5.03 9.86
N ASN A 72 -26.33 5.34 11.16
CA ASN A 72 -27.45 6.01 11.82
C ASN A 72 -27.14 7.46 12.19
N TRP A 73 -26.27 8.12 11.43
CA TRP A 73 -25.80 9.48 11.71
C TRP A 73 -25.66 10.27 10.41
N GLU A 74 -26.15 11.50 10.42
CA GLU A 74 -25.99 12.44 9.30
C GLU A 74 -24.73 13.28 9.51
N PHE A 75 -24.04 13.58 8.41
CA PHE A 75 -22.86 14.42 8.44
C PHE A 75 -23.25 15.88 8.68
N LEU A 76 -22.50 16.56 9.53
CA LEU A 76 -22.61 17.99 9.80
C LEU A 76 -21.28 18.64 9.47
N ASP A 77 -21.30 19.81 8.83
CA ASP A 77 -20.08 20.59 8.50
C ASP A 77 -19.22 20.87 9.73
N ALA A 78 -19.84 20.96 10.92
CA ALA A 78 -19.14 21.11 12.20
C ALA A 78 -18.17 19.95 12.50
N TYR A 79 -18.38 18.75 11.94
CA TYR A 79 -17.47 17.61 12.08
C TYR A 79 -16.17 17.78 11.27
N GLU A 80 -16.10 18.75 10.36
CA GLU A 80 -14.86 19.06 9.68
C GLU A 80 -13.81 19.63 10.63
N ASN A 81 -14.26 20.38 11.64
CA ASN A 81 -13.40 21.00 12.62
C ASN A 81 -13.24 20.08 13.84
N SER A 82 -12.04 19.52 14.03
CA SER A 82 -11.73 18.64 15.17
C SER A 82 -11.85 19.31 16.54
N SER A 83 -11.86 20.65 16.59
CA SER A 83 -12.03 21.44 17.82
C SER A 83 -13.50 21.76 18.14
N SER A 84 -14.44 21.37 17.28
CA SER A 84 -15.86 21.64 17.51
C SER A 84 -16.44 20.74 18.62
N PRO A 85 -17.46 21.22 19.36
CA PRO A 85 -18.16 20.40 20.34
C PRO A 85 -18.91 19.23 19.68
N GLU A 86 -19.44 19.43 18.47
CA GLU A 86 -20.12 18.40 17.69
C GLU A 86 -19.16 17.26 17.33
N PHE A 87 -17.96 17.59 16.84
CA PHE A 87 -16.90 16.62 16.57
C PHE A 87 -16.55 15.84 17.84
N SER A 88 -16.26 16.56 18.93
CA SER A 88 -15.85 15.96 20.20
C SER A 88 -16.89 14.99 20.74
N MET A 89 -18.18 15.32 20.62
CA MET A 89 -19.28 14.45 21.02
C MET A 89 -19.32 13.16 20.19
N LEU A 90 -19.29 13.27 18.86
CA LEU A 90 -19.35 12.09 17.98
C LEU A 90 -18.09 11.24 18.11
N ALA A 91 -16.91 11.86 18.17
CA ALA A 91 -15.62 11.21 18.38
C ALA A 91 -15.62 10.37 19.65
N LYS A 92 -16.18 10.88 20.77
CA LYS A 92 -16.31 10.12 22.02
C LYS A 92 -17.20 8.86 21.85
N LYS A 93 -18.31 8.97 21.12
CA LYS A 93 -19.22 7.84 20.87
C LYS A 93 -18.57 6.78 19.96
N VAL A 94 -17.93 7.22 18.88
CA VAL A 94 -17.23 6.32 17.95
C VAL A 94 -16.06 5.64 18.66
N LYS A 95 -15.25 6.39 19.41
CA LYS A 95 -14.15 5.83 20.21
C LYS A 95 -14.63 4.72 21.14
N SER A 96 -15.66 4.96 21.94
CA SER A 96 -16.23 3.96 22.85
C SER A 96 -16.70 2.71 22.09
N THR A 97 -17.24 2.88 20.89
CA THR A 97 -17.70 1.78 20.05
C THR A 97 -16.53 0.93 19.55
N VAL A 98 -15.45 1.56 19.08
CA VAL A 98 -14.22 0.86 18.63
C VAL A 98 -13.57 0.10 19.78
N GLU A 99 -13.46 0.72 20.96
CA GLU A 99 -12.89 0.09 22.15
C GLU A 99 -13.69 -1.15 22.59
N GLU A 100 -15.02 -1.10 22.50
CA GLU A 100 -15.87 -2.25 22.79
C GLU A 100 -15.69 -3.39 21.77
N ILE A 101 -15.56 -3.06 20.47
CA ILE A 101 -15.28 -4.04 19.41
C ILE A 101 -13.98 -4.79 19.70
N TYR A 102 -12.90 -4.05 20.01
CA TYR A 102 -11.62 -4.67 20.32
C TYR A 102 -11.65 -5.49 21.60
N LYS A 103 -12.30 -4.99 22.66
CA LYS A 103 -12.41 -5.68 23.96
C LYS A 103 -13.01 -7.09 23.83
N ASN A 104 -13.93 -7.29 22.90
CA ASN A 104 -14.60 -8.57 22.67
C ASN A 104 -13.76 -9.59 21.87
N HIS A 105 -12.56 -9.21 21.41
CA HIS A 105 -11.68 -10.07 20.62
C HIS A 105 -10.45 -10.51 21.41
N ALA A 106 -10.25 -11.83 21.57
CA ALA A 106 -9.21 -12.41 22.42
C ALA A 106 -7.77 -12.02 22.02
N ASP A 107 -7.51 -11.88 20.72
CA ASP A 107 -6.18 -11.53 20.20
C ASP A 107 -5.93 -10.02 20.10
N ILE A 108 -6.92 -9.18 20.38
CA ILE A 108 -6.85 -7.71 20.20
C ILE A 108 -7.07 -7.00 21.54
N GLY A 109 -8.21 -7.26 22.18
CA GLY A 109 -8.68 -6.56 23.38
C GLY A 109 -7.67 -6.49 24.52
N PRO A 110 -6.97 -7.57 24.90
CA PRO A 110 -5.98 -7.54 25.98
C PRO A 110 -4.77 -6.63 25.71
N TYR A 111 -4.52 -6.27 24.46
CA TYR A 111 -3.35 -5.52 24.03
C TYR A 111 -3.67 -4.10 23.56
N HIS A 112 -4.96 -3.77 23.43
CA HIS A 112 -5.39 -2.42 23.08
C HIS A 112 -5.00 -1.44 24.17
N LYS A 113 -4.38 -0.33 23.78
CA LYS A 113 -3.92 0.72 24.69
C LYS A 113 -4.80 1.96 24.57
N GLU A 114 -4.98 2.47 23.35
CA GLU A 114 -5.82 3.64 23.10
C GLU A 114 -6.33 3.69 21.65
N THR A 115 -7.43 4.41 21.46
CA THR A 115 -7.97 4.79 20.16
C THR A 115 -8.19 6.29 20.13
N VAL A 116 -7.83 6.93 19.02
CA VAL A 116 -8.06 8.36 18.77
C VAL A 116 -8.75 8.53 17.43
N ILE A 117 -9.87 9.26 17.44
CA ILE A 117 -10.59 9.64 16.22
C ILE A 117 -9.94 10.89 15.65
N THR A 118 -9.51 10.83 14.39
CA THR A 118 -8.74 11.90 13.74
C THR A 118 -9.60 12.82 12.89
N ALA A 119 -10.59 12.27 12.18
CA ALA A 119 -11.43 13.03 11.26
C ALA A 119 -12.77 12.33 11.00
N PHE A 120 -13.71 13.10 10.46
CA PHE A 120 -14.91 12.58 9.82
C PHE A 120 -14.98 13.06 8.36
N SER A 121 -15.63 12.26 7.51
CA SER A 121 -16.04 12.65 6.15
C SER A 121 -17.46 12.20 5.83
N GLU A 122 -17.98 12.71 4.72
CA GLU A 122 -19.31 12.42 4.18
C GLU A 122 -19.40 11.04 3.50
N GLY A 123 -20.59 10.69 2.96
CA GLY A 123 -20.86 9.40 2.30
C GLY A 123 -21.54 8.34 3.19
N SER A 124 -22.45 8.78 4.07
CA SER A 124 -22.68 8.22 5.42
C SER A 124 -21.46 8.49 6.30
N VAL A 125 -21.62 9.01 7.52
CA VAL A 125 -20.49 9.53 8.31
C VAL A 125 -19.36 8.49 8.42
N ILE A 126 -18.24 8.76 7.75
CA ILE A 126 -17.03 7.93 7.83
C ILE A 126 -16.15 8.51 8.93
N ALA A 127 -15.79 7.70 9.91
CA ALA A 127 -14.90 8.08 10.99
C ALA A 127 -13.52 7.48 10.75
N TYR A 128 -12.50 8.33 10.73
CA TYR A 128 -11.10 7.94 10.63
C TYR A 128 -10.47 7.93 12.01
N TYR A 129 -9.63 6.94 12.28
CA TYR A 129 -9.02 6.79 13.58
C TYR A 129 -7.71 6.03 13.50
N TRP A 130 -6.94 6.09 14.58
CA TRP A 130 -5.85 5.17 14.82
C TRP A 130 -5.98 4.50 16.19
N SER A 131 -5.40 3.32 16.30
CA SER A 131 -5.40 2.53 17.52
C SER A 131 -4.01 2.02 17.83
N GLU A 132 -3.55 2.23 19.06
CA GLU A 132 -2.26 1.77 19.56
C GLU A 132 -2.44 0.48 20.37
N PHE A 133 -1.55 -0.47 20.14
CA PHE A 133 -1.51 -1.77 20.82
C PHE A 133 -0.12 -2.03 21.39
N LEU A 134 -0.08 -2.60 22.60
CA LEU A 134 1.14 -3.04 23.25
C LEU A 134 1.12 -4.55 23.37
N VAL A 135 1.79 -5.24 22.45
CA VAL A 135 1.64 -6.68 22.23
C VAL A 135 2.97 -7.38 22.48
N PRO A 136 3.01 -8.53 23.18
CA PRO A 136 4.22 -9.33 23.25
C PRO A 136 4.67 -9.79 21.85
N LYS A 137 5.97 -9.71 21.54
CA LYS A 137 6.51 -10.03 20.22
C LYS A 137 6.01 -11.36 19.60
N TYR A 138 5.80 -12.39 20.43
CA TYR A 138 5.33 -13.70 19.93
C TYR A 138 3.85 -13.73 19.50
N ARG A 139 3.05 -12.70 19.80
CA ARG A 139 1.63 -12.57 19.40
C ARG A 139 1.41 -11.57 18.28
N GLU A 140 2.47 -10.91 17.81
CA GLU A 140 2.41 -9.92 16.73
C GLU A 140 1.62 -10.42 15.52
N GLU A 141 1.99 -11.58 14.99
CA GLU A 141 1.35 -12.13 13.81
C GLU A 141 -0.13 -12.50 14.04
N SER A 142 -0.49 -12.87 15.27
CA SER A 142 -1.88 -13.19 15.62
C SER A 142 -2.74 -11.93 15.70
N LEU A 143 -2.19 -10.83 16.24
CA LEU A 143 -2.83 -9.52 16.19
C LEU A 143 -2.99 -9.06 14.73
N ASP A 144 -1.92 -9.09 13.93
CA ASP A 144 -1.95 -8.64 12.54
C ASP A 144 -3.00 -9.42 11.73
N ARG A 145 -3.08 -10.75 11.91
CA ARG A 145 -4.12 -11.59 11.30
C ARG A 145 -5.53 -11.22 11.80
N ALA A 146 -5.71 -11.00 13.10
CA ALA A 146 -7.01 -10.63 13.66
C ALA A 146 -7.48 -9.24 13.19
N MET A 147 -6.57 -8.28 13.07
CA MET A 147 -6.87 -6.93 12.56
C MET A 147 -7.16 -6.92 11.05
N ALA A 148 -6.55 -7.83 10.29
CA ALA A 148 -6.83 -8.01 8.86
C ALA A 148 -8.19 -8.69 8.58
N ASP A 149 -8.73 -9.47 9.52
CA ASP A 149 -10.02 -10.15 9.37
C ASP A 149 -11.20 -9.17 9.61
N LYS A 150 -11.55 -8.46 8.53
CA LYS A 150 -12.66 -7.49 8.48
C LYS A 150 -14.01 -8.09 8.93
N GLN A 151 -14.27 -9.36 8.66
CA GLN A 151 -15.56 -9.99 8.97
C GLN A 151 -15.67 -10.36 10.45
N SER A 152 -14.57 -10.81 11.06
CA SER A 152 -14.56 -11.16 12.49
C SER A 152 -14.85 -9.98 13.42
N LEU A 153 -14.37 -8.78 13.06
CA LEU A 153 -14.57 -7.54 13.82
C LEU A 153 -16.04 -7.07 13.76
N VAL A 154 -16.72 -7.32 12.64
CA VAL A 154 -18.12 -6.92 12.43
C VAL A 154 -19.09 -8.00 12.94
N GLN A 155 -18.77 -9.29 12.83
CA GLN A 155 -19.68 -10.39 13.20
C GLN A 155 -19.68 -10.73 14.70
N ARG A 156 -18.62 -10.42 15.46
CA ARG A 156 -18.60 -10.60 16.93
C ARG A 156 -19.39 -9.54 17.70
N TRP A 157 -20.06 -8.64 16.98
CA TRP A 157 -21.01 -7.72 17.56
C TRP A 157 -22.16 -8.48 18.22
N ASN A 158 -22.24 -8.36 19.54
CA ASN A 158 -23.19 -9.10 20.34
C ASN A 158 -24.60 -8.52 20.09
N PRO A 159 -25.58 -9.28 19.55
CA PRO A 159 -26.94 -8.82 19.33
C PRO A 159 -27.72 -8.50 20.62
N ARG A 160 -27.07 -8.60 21.79
CA ARG A 160 -27.63 -8.24 23.11
C ARG A 160 -27.62 -6.73 23.40
N LEU A 161 -26.95 -5.91 22.59
CA LEU A 161 -27.13 -4.44 22.62
C LEU A 161 -28.43 -4.08 21.90
N ARG A 162 -29.52 -4.00 22.64
CA ARG A 162 -30.89 -3.78 22.11
C ARG A 162 -31.10 -2.42 21.40
N ASN A 163 -30.10 -1.55 21.37
CA ASN A 163 -30.00 -0.36 20.51
C ASN A 163 -28.61 0.26 20.71
N PRO A 164 -27.62 0.00 19.84
CA PRO A 164 -26.34 0.68 19.94
C PRO A 164 -26.48 2.18 19.65
N MET A 165 -25.72 3.02 20.35
CA MET A 165 -25.74 4.48 20.12
C MET A 165 -25.24 4.85 18.71
N VAL A 166 -24.31 4.05 18.16
CA VAL A 166 -23.73 4.20 16.81
C VAL A 166 -23.77 2.84 16.13
N LYS A 167 -24.38 2.75 14.95
CA LYS A 167 -24.39 1.55 14.11
C LYS A 167 -23.22 1.64 13.12
N VAL A 168 -22.31 0.67 13.19
CA VAL A 168 -21.11 0.59 12.36
C VAL A 168 -21.29 -0.48 11.29
N GLU A 169 -21.03 -0.16 10.04
CA GLU A 169 -21.11 -1.13 8.93
C GLU A 169 -19.88 -2.02 8.83
N SER A 170 -18.69 -1.42 8.90
CA SER A 170 -17.42 -2.12 8.80
C SER A 170 -16.34 -1.37 9.58
N VAL A 171 -15.38 -2.13 10.10
CA VAL A 171 -14.16 -1.61 10.75
C VAL A 171 -12.99 -2.12 9.94
N ILE A 172 -12.23 -1.21 9.35
CA ILE A 172 -11.07 -1.54 8.53
C ILE A 172 -9.85 -0.92 9.20
N ALA A 173 -8.80 -1.70 9.39
CA ALA A 173 -7.58 -1.27 10.04
C ALA A 173 -6.35 -1.82 9.32
N PHE A 174 -5.33 -0.98 9.13
CA PHE A 174 -4.08 -1.32 8.44
C PHE A 174 -2.88 -1.03 9.33
N PRO A 175 -1.85 -1.90 9.33
CA PRO A 175 -0.66 -1.69 10.14
C PRO A 175 0.14 -0.49 9.62
N VAL A 176 0.66 0.31 10.55
CA VAL A 176 1.40 1.55 10.25
C VAL A 176 2.57 1.73 11.21
N ASP A 177 3.58 2.49 10.77
CA ASP A 177 4.75 2.83 11.60
C ASP A 177 4.32 3.57 12.89
N PRO A 178 4.80 3.13 14.08
CA PRO A 178 4.46 3.76 15.36
C PRO A 178 4.80 5.26 15.48
N SER A 179 5.78 5.75 14.71
CA SER A 179 6.13 7.19 14.66
C SER A 179 4.94 8.08 14.30
N ILE A 180 3.97 7.55 13.56
CA ILE A 180 2.73 8.25 13.18
C ILE A 180 1.86 8.59 14.40
N ALA A 181 1.75 7.68 15.37
CA ALA A 181 0.96 7.93 16.59
C ALA A 181 1.56 9.04 17.47
N HIS A 182 2.89 9.21 17.41
CA HIS A 182 3.58 10.27 18.15
C HIS A 182 3.37 11.64 17.52
N SER A 183 3.38 11.73 16.19
CA SER A 183 3.15 12.99 15.46
C SER A 183 1.70 13.47 15.54
N ALA A 184 0.70 12.58 15.66
CA ALA A 184 -0.70 12.99 15.90
C ALA A 184 -0.90 13.78 17.21
N ARG A 185 0.12 13.83 18.08
CA ARG A 185 0.13 14.62 19.33
C ARG A 185 0.88 15.95 19.20
N ASP A 186 1.64 16.14 18.12
CA ASP A 186 2.42 17.34 17.83
C ASP A 186 1.78 18.11 16.67
N ASN A 187 0.95 19.10 17.00
CA ASN A 187 0.19 19.90 16.03
C ASN A 187 1.05 20.90 15.23
N SER A 188 2.38 20.84 15.34
CA SER A 188 3.27 21.84 14.72
C SER A 188 3.20 21.90 13.19
N CYS A 189 2.72 20.84 12.51
CA CYS A 189 2.63 20.77 11.05
C CYS A 189 1.37 20.07 10.52
N MET A 190 0.20 20.40 11.07
CA MET A 190 -1.10 19.88 10.62
C MET A 190 -1.97 21.00 10.04
N PHE A 191 -2.45 20.82 8.81
CA PHE A 191 -3.24 21.79 8.08
C PHE A 191 -4.55 21.17 7.60
N SER A 192 -5.65 21.91 7.76
CA SER A 192 -6.96 21.56 7.21
C SER A 192 -7.35 22.62 6.18
N LEU A 193 -7.50 22.22 4.93
CA LEU A 193 -7.78 23.09 3.80
C LEU A 193 -9.06 22.64 3.11
N HIS A 194 -9.92 23.60 2.76
CA HIS A 194 -11.21 23.34 2.11
C HIS A 194 -11.25 24.12 0.78
N ALA A 195 -11.43 23.43 -0.35
CA ALA A 195 -11.56 24.04 -1.67
C ALA A 195 -13.00 24.52 -1.91
N LYS A 196 -13.16 25.75 -2.40
CA LYS A 196 -14.46 26.29 -2.78
C LYS A 196 -14.67 26.21 -4.29
N GLU A 197 -15.93 26.25 -4.71
CA GLU A 197 -16.27 26.27 -6.12
C GLU A 197 -15.65 27.48 -6.85
N GLY A 198 -14.97 27.20 -7.97
CA GLY A 198 -14.35 28.24 -8.81
C GLY A 198 -13.07 28.87 -8.24
N GLU A 199 -12.60 28.44 -7.05
CA GLU A 199 -11.37 28.94 -6.43
C GLU A 199 -10.25 27.89 -6.46
N VAL A 200 -9.04 28.32 -6.80
CA VAL A 200 -7.83 27.50 -6.69
C VAL A 200 -7.14 27.82 -5.37
N THR A 201 -6.97 26.81 -4.52
CA THR A 201 -6.29 26.95 -3.23
C THR A 201 -4.84 26.48 -3.35
N SER A 202 -3.89 27.34 -2.99
CA SER A 202 -2.45 27.00 -3.00
C SER A 202 -1.92 26.79 -1.60
N PHE A 203 -1.06 25.80 -1.40
CA PHE A 203 -0.37 25.56 -0.13
C PHE A 203 1.07 25.09 -0.36
N THR A 204 1.91 25.22 0.66
CA THR A 204 3.34 24.91 0.59
C THR A 204 3.81 24.16 1.82
N THR A 205 4.99 23.55 1.72
CA THR A 205 5.73 23.12 2.91
C THR A 205 6.10 24.30 3.80
N PRO A 206 6.23 24.10 5.13
CA PRO A 206 6.75 25.12 6.02
C PRO A 206 8.13 25.59 5.54
N GLY A 207 8.30 26.92 5.40
CA GLY A 207 9.56 27.51 4.99
C GLY A 207 9.75 27.73 3.48
N PHE A 208 8.94 27.10 2.63
CA PHE A 208 9.05 27.25 1.17
C PHE A 208 8.83 28.71 0.71
N PRO A 209 9.59 29.24 -0.27
CA PRO A 209 10.78 28.65 -0.90
C PRO A 209 12.10 29.02 -0.20
N ASN A 210 12.03 29.85 0.85
CA ASN A 210 13.19 30.57 1.39
C ASN A 210 13.99 29.77 2.41
N SER A 211 13.40 28.75 3.02
CA SER A 211 14.06 27.86 3.98
C SER A 211 13.65 26.41 3.75
N PRO A 212 14.53 25.44 4.07
CA PRO A 212 14.21 24.03 3.92
C PRO A 212 13.05 23.62 4.83
N TYR A 213 12.35 22.55 4.45
CA TYR A 213 11.35 21.95 5.32
C TYR A 213 11.98 21.38 6.61
N PRO A 214 11.19 21.19 7.68
CA PRO A 214 11.73 20.70 8.95
C PRO A 214 12.17 19.22 8.87
N ASN A 215 13.25 18.88 9.57
CA ASN A 215 13.77 17.52 9.68
C ASN A 215 13.01 16.73 10.76
N ASN A 216 12.92 15.40 10.62
CA ASN A 216 12.15 14.49 11.48
C ASN A 216 10.69 14.91 11.62
N ALA A 217 10.14 15.52 10.57
CA ALA A 217 8.80 16.04 10.56
C ALA A 217 7.86 15.04 9.90
N LEU A 218 6.66 15.00 10.44
CA LEU A 218 5.53 14.34 9.83
C LEU A 218 4.42 15.37 9.70
N CYS A 219 4.27 15.90 8.49
CA CYS A 219 3.32 16.96 8.19
C CYS A 219 2.08 16.39 7.48
N TYR A 220 0.92 16.98 7.78
CA TYR A 220 -0.36 16.57 7.24
C TYR A 220 -1.09 17.75 6.61
N TRP A 221 -1.61 17.56 5.40
CA TRP A 221 -2.60 18.46 4.79
C TRP A 221 -3.86 17.66 4.47
N ALA A 222 -4.89 17.84 5.30
CA ALA A 222 -6.22 17.32 5.04
C ALA A 222 -6.92 18.27 4.05
N LEU A 223 -7.18 17.77 2.84
CA LEU A 223 -7.85 18.51 1.79
C LEU A 223 -9.31 18.06 1.71
N ARG A 224 -10.22 19.02 1.71
CA ARG A 224 -11.67 18.80 1.55
C ARG A 224 -12.22 19.62 0.39
N ALA A 225 -13.31 19.12 -0.18
CA ALA A 225 -14.15 19.81 -1.16
C ALA A 225 -15.63 19.65 -0.77
N ASP A 226 -16.49 20.43 -1.39
CA ASP A 226 -17.93 20.37 -1.18
C ASP A 226 -18.50 18.97 -1.49
N ALA A 227 -19.61 18.64 -0.82
CA ALA A 227 -20.37 17.42 -1.02
C ALA A 227 -20.65 17.15 -2.51
N GLY A 228 -20.39 15.92 -2.96
CA GLY A 228 -20.60 15.53 -4.36
C GLY A 228 -19.56 16.05 -5.35
N SER A 229 -18.48 16.66 -4.86
CA SER A 229 -17.30 17.01 -5.65
C SER A 229 -16.17 16.00 -5.47
N SER A 230 -15.14 16.16 -6.28
CA SER A 230 -13.84 15.47 -6.22
C SER A 230 -12.74 16.52 -6.17
N ILE A 231 -11.54 16.15 -5.75
CA ILE A 231 -10.38 17.03 -5.61
C ILE A 231 -9.43 16.75 -6.77
N SER A 232 -8.97 17.82 -7.41
CA SER A 232 -7.80 17.81 -8.31
C SER A 232 -6.64 18.49 -7.61
N LEU A 233 -5.61 17.72 -7.26
CA LEU A 233 -4.38 18.18 -6.61
C LEU A 233 -3.24 18.20 -7.63
N THR A 234 -2.54 19.32 -7.75
CA THR A 234 -1.40 19.47 -8.64
C THR A 234 -0.18 20.01 -7.88
N PHE A 235 0.95 19.29 -7.93
CA PHE A 235 2.23 19.81 -7.46
C PHE A 235 2.86 20.68 -8.55
N LYS A 236 3.02 21.98 -8.28
CA LYS A 236 3.65 22.94 -9.21
C LYS A 236 5.17 22.88 -9.14
N THR A 237 5.70 22.68 -7.94
CA THR A 237 7.13 22.50 -7.67
C THR A 237 7.29 21.43 -6.60
N LEU A 238 8.23 20.50 -6.79
CA LEU A 238 8.53 19.45 -5.83
C LEU A 238 10.03 19.17 -5.85
N GLU A 239 10.68 19.56 -4.76
CA GLU A 239 12.11 19.35 -4.53
C GLU A 239 12.32 18.77 -3.12
N LEU A 240 12.51 17.44 -3.08
CA LEU A 240 12.82 16.67 -1.89
C LEU A 240 14.19 15.99 -2.02
N GLU A 241 14.60 15.31 -0.96
CA GLU A 241 15.76 14.43 -0.99
C GLU A 241 15.68 13.39 -2.14
N PRO A 242 16.79 13.12 -2.85
CA PRO A 242 16.83 12.08 -3.88
C PRO A 242 16.30 10.73 -3.37
N CYS A 243 15.51 10.07 -4.20
CA CYS A 243 14.86 8.81 -3.86
C CYS A 243 15.85 7.71 -3.42
N ARG A 244 15.79 7.35 -2.14
CA ARG A 244 16.47 6.22 -1.50
C ARG A 244 15.48 5.52 -0.57
N ASP A 245 15.86 4.37 -0.03
CA ASP A 245 14.97 3.59 0.85
C ASP A 245 14.58 4.37 2.13
N ASP A 246 15.46 5.25 2.59
CA ASP A 246 15.31 6.09 3.78
C ASP A 246 15.11 7.59 3.47
N SER A 247 14.90 7.95 2.19
CA SER A 247 14.78 9.34 1.78
C SER A 247 13.46 9.97 2.21
N ASP A 248 13.45 11.30 2.30
CA ASP A 248 12.22 12.08 2.43
C ASP A 248 11.22 11.78 1.31
N TYR A 249 9.94 11.74 1.65
CA TYR A 249 8.89 11.47 0.66
C TYR A 249 7.56 12.14 0.99
N ILE A 250 6.79 12.36 -0.06
CA ILE A 250 5.38 12.72 0.02
C ILE A 250 4.54 11.49 -0.34
N LYS A 251 3.48 11.25 0.42
CA LYS A 251 2.41 10.34 0.00
C LYS A 251 1.09 11.09 -0.05
N VAL A 252 0.32 10.84 -1.11
CA VAL A 252 -1.06 11.33 -1.26
C VAL A 252 -2.00 10.15 -1.07
N TYR A 253 -3.06 10.33 -0.31
CA TYR A 253 -4.08 9.32 -0.05
C TYR A 253 -5.47 9.82 -0.46
N ASP A 254 -6.29 8.93 -1.00
CA ASP A 254 -7.72 9.13 -1.30
C ASP A 254 -8.60 8.94 -0.05
N SER A 255 -8.13 9.43 1.10
CA SER A 255 -8.86 9.38 2.37
C SER A 255 -8.27 10.40 3.34
N LEU A 256 -8.93 10.65 4.48
CA LEU A 256 -8.40 11.52 5.55
C LEU A 256 -7.48 10.79 6.55
N SER A 257 -7.08 9.55 6.24
CA SER A 257 -6.17 8.75 7.07
C SER A 257 -5.04 8.18 6.22
N PRO A 258 -3.80 8.11 6.73
CA PRO A 258 -2.70 7.54 5.96
C PRO A 258 -2.81 6.00 5.99
N VAL A 259 -3.63 5.46 5.09
CA VAL A 259 -3.86 4.03 4.90
C VAL A 259 -3.35 3.59 3.53
N GLU A 260 -2.42 2.63 3.50
CA GLU A 260 -1.73 2.22 2.27
C GLU A 260 -2.68 1.79 1.13
N PRO A 261 -3.80 1.08 1.38
CA PRO A 261 -4.71 0.71 0.28
C PRO A 261 -5.50 1.86 -0.35
N HIS A 262 -5.34 3.09 0.14
CA HIS A 262 -5.87 4.30 -0.50
C HIS A 262 -4.74 5.27 -0.88
N ALA A 263 -3.47 4.82 -0.88
CA ALA A 263 -2.36 5.65 -1.32
C ALA A 263 -2.41 5.82 -2.83
N LEU A 264 -2.48 7.04 -3.34
CA LEU A 264 -2.50 7.37 -4.77
C LEU A 264 -1.10 7.40 -5.37
N VAL A 265 -0.13 7.90 -4.62
CA VAL A 265 1.26 8.04 -5.09
C VAL A 265 2.24 8.17 -3.93
N ARG A 266 3.49 7.78 -4.16
CA ARG A 266 4.65 8.14 -3.33
C ARG A 266 5.66 8.91 -4.19
N LEU A 267 6.00 10.13 -3.78
CA LEU A 267 6.92 11.03 -4.49
C LEU A 267 8.17 11.32 -3.64
N CYS A 268 9.33 11.37 -4.28
CA CYS A 268 10.62 11.76 -3.71
C CYS A 268 11.50 12.39 -4.80
N GLY A 269 12.61 13.00 -4.43
CA GLY A 269 13.52 13.66 -5.37
C GLY A 269 12.96 14.95 -5.97
N ASN A 270 13.35 15.23 -7.22
CA ASN A 270 13.01 16.46 -7.93
C ASN A 270 12.31 16.13 -9.25
N TYR A 271 11.23 16.85 -9.55
CA TYR A 271 10.47 16.73 -10.80
C TYR A 271 10.54 18.02 -11.59
N ALA A 272 10.85 17.91 -12.89
CA ALA A 272 10.78 19.05 -13.78
C ALA A 272 9.34 19.59 -13.89
N PRO A 273 9.13 20.91 -14.03
CA PRO A 273 7.79 21.50 -14.17
C PRO A 273 6.97 20.99 -15.36
N SER A 274 7.60 20.29 -16.32
CA SER A 274 6.94 19.65 -17.46
C SER A 274 6.23 18.34 -17.11
N TYR A 275 6.58 17.70 -15.98
CA TYR A 275 5.89 16.50 -15.52
C TYR A 275 4.53 16.87 -14.93
N ASN A 276 3.48 16.17 -15.35
CA ASN A 276 2.13 16.42 -14.84
C ASN A 276 1.88 15.66 -13.53
N LEU A 277 2.25 16.28 -12.42
CA LEU A 277 1.97 15.75 -11.08
C LEU A 277 0.56 16.14 -10.60
N THR A 278 -0.46 15.73 -11.36
CA THR A 278 -1.86 15.97 -11.04
C THR A 278 -2.55 14.67 -10.65
N PHE A 279 -3.15 14.64 -9.46
CA PHE A 279 -3.81 13.50 -8.85
C PHE A 279 -5.27 13.83 -8.55
N LEU A 280 -6.15 12.84 -8.75
CA LEU A 280 -7.60 12.97 -8.62
C LEU A 280 -8.10 12.03 -7.52
N SER A 281 -9.11 12.47 -6.75
CA SER A 281 -9.75 11.64 -5.71
C SER A 281 -11.02 10.99 -6.23
N SER A 282 -11.41 9.86 -5.65
CA SER A 282 -12.73 9.24 -5.90
C SER A 282 -13.87 9.99 -5.19
N GLN A 283 -13.53 10.70 -4.12
CA GLN A 283 -14.44 11.39 -3.20
C GLN A 283 -14.01 12.83 -2.94
N ASN A 284 -14.66 13.53 -2.02
CA ASN A 284 -14.40 14.93 -1.71
C ASN A 284 -13.28 15.15 -0.67
N VAL A 285 -12.41 14.16 -0.47
CA VAL A 285 -11.33 14.22 0.53
C VAL A 285 -10.02 13.68 -0.01
N MET A 286 -8.90 14.27 0.43
CA MET A 286 -7.54 13.74 0.23
C MET A 286 -6.69 14.04 1.46
N LEU A 287 -5.65 13.24 1.68
CA LEU A 287 -4.61 13.52 2.66
C LEU A 287 -3.26 13.55 1.97
N VAL A 288 -2.54 14.67 2.11
CA VAL A 288 -1.13 14.75 1.73
C VAL A 288 -0.29 14.62 3.00
N THR A 289 0.71 13.75 2.95
CA THR A 289 1.67 13.54 4.03
C THR A 289 3.08 13.81 3.53
N LEU A 290 3.88 14.52 4.32
CA LEU A 290 5.33 14.66 4.12
C LEU A 290 6.01 13.99 5.30
N VAL A 291 6.88 13.02 5.01
CA VAL A 291 7.71 12.33 6.00
C VAL A 291 9.15 12.68 5.74
N THR A 292 9.83 13.21 6.75
CA THR A 292 11.23 13.64 6.64
C THR A 292 12.13 12.94 7.66
N ASN A 293 13.37 12.69 7.28
CA ASN A 293 14.40 12.06 8.10
C ASN A 293 15.27 13.13 8.81
N LYS A 294 16.45 12.74 9.32
CA LYS A 294 17.36 13.64 10.05
C LYS A 294 18.19 14.54 9.15
N GLU A 295 18.35 14.16 7.89
CA GLU A 295 19.28 14.74 6.94
C GLU A 295 18.53 15.56 5.87
N GLY A 296 19.26 16.17 4.94
CA GLY A 296 18.66 16.95 3.87
C GLY A 296 18.35 18.42 4.21
N ARG A 297 18.42 19.27 3.18
CA ARG A 297 18.01 20.68 3.20
C ARG A 297 17.45 21.01 1.83
N PHE A 298 16.22 20.59 1.59
CA PHE A 298 15.53 20.85 0.32
C PHE A 298 14.37 21.82 0.54
N PRO A 299 14.02 22.67 -0.44
CA PRO A 299 12.97 23.68 -0.28
C PRO A 299 11.59 23.08 0.02
N GLY A 300 11.31 21.87 -0.48
CA GLY A 300 10.02 21.20 -0.34
C GLY A 300 9.14 21.39 -1.57
N PHE A 301 7.86 21.71 -1.35
CA PHE A 301 6.89 21.75 -2.44
C PHE A 301 5.91 22.93 -2.36
N LYS A 302 5.39 23.31 -3.52
CA LYS A 302 4.19 24.12 -3.68
C LYS A 302 3.16 23.32 -4.46
N ALA A 303 1.97 23.21 -3.90
CA ALA A 303 0.84 22.52 -4.51
C ALA A 303 -0.37 23.45 -4.61
N GLU A 304 -1.21 23.15 -5.58
CA GLU A 304 -2.49 23.81 -5.82
C GLU A 304 -3.57 22.74 -5.92
N PHE A 305 -4.73 22.99 -5.34
CA PHE A 305 -5.88 22.10 -5.47
C PHE A 305 -7.17 22.89 -5.60
N PHE A 306 -8.14 22.27 -6.26
CA PHE A 306 -9.48 22.81 -6.46
C PHE A 306 -10.49 21.67 -6.58
N GLN A 307 -11.77 22.01 -6.40
CA GLN A 307 -12.84 21.03 -6.51
C GLN A 307 -13.36 20.90 -7.94
N LEU A 308 -13.70 19.67 -8.32
CA LEU A 308 -14.29 19.27 -9.58
C LEU A 308 -15.63 18.58 -9.34
N PRO A 309 -16.65 18.76 -10.20
CA PRO A 309 -17.86 17.96 -10.14
C PRO A 309 -17.53 16.47 -10.25
N LYS A 310 -18.17 15.63 -9.42
CA LYS A 310 -17.94 14.19 -9.46
C LYS A 310 -18.27 13.61 -10.85
N MET A 311 -17.33 12.83 -11.39
CA MET A 311 -17.49 12.15 -12.67
C MET A 311 -18.66 11.16 -12.59
N LYS A 312 -19.68 11.35 -13.43
CA LYS A 312 -20.88 10.49 -13.44
C LYS A 312 -20.67 9.19 -14.21
N ALA A 313 -19.92 9.26 -15.30
CA ALA A 313 -19.62 8.14 -16.17
C ALA A 313 -18.38 8.45 -17.02
N CYS A 314 -17.70 7.41 -17.47
CA CYS A 314 -16.64 7.47 -18.47
C CYS A 314 -16.80 6.34 -19.48
N GLY A 315 -16.13 6.45 -20.63
CA GLY A 315 -16.33 5.53 -21.73
C GLY A 315 -17.50 5.93 -22.65
N GLY A 316 -18.11 4.94 -23.29
CA GLY A 316 -19.24 5.13 -24.21
C GLY A 316 -19.10 4.37 -25.52
N THR A 317 -19.99 4.63 -26.47
CA THR A 317 -19.92 4.04 -27.81
C THR A 317 -19.20 4.97 -28.77
N LEU A 318 -18.13 4.48 -29.40
CA LEU A 318 -17.37 5.22 -30.41
C LEU A 318 -17.66 4.61 -31.78
N LYS A 319 -18.07 5.44 -32.75
CA LYS A 319 -18.38 5.00 -34.11
C LYS A 319 -17.58 5.80 -35.14
N GLY A 320 -17.24 5.16 -36.24
CA GLY A 320 -16.58 5.80 -37.39
C GLY A 320 -15.43 4.97 -37.94
N ASP A 321 -14.74 5.51 -38.95
CA ASP A 321 -13.54 4.87 -39.52
C ASP A 321 -12.31 5.04 -38.62
N SER A 322 -12.31 6.04 -37.75
CA SER A 322 -11.22 6.34 -36.83
C SER A 322 -11.69 7.25 -35.69
N GLY A 323 -10.95 7.28 -34.58
CA GLY A 323 -11.15 8.26 -33.52
C GLY A 323 -10.14 8.09 -32.40
N THR A 324 -10.09 9.06 -31.49
CA THR A 324 -9.17 9.05 -30.34
C THR A 324 -9.95 9.00 -29.03
N PHE A 325 -9.36 8.40 -28.01
CA PHE A 325 -9.90 8.34 -26.67
C PHE A 325 -8.77 8.16 -25.65
N THR A 326 -9.01 8.62 -24.43
CA THR A 326 -8.01 8.62 -23.35
C THR A 326 -8.65 8.14 -22.05
N THR A 327 -7.81 7.83 -21.06
CA THR A 327 -8.27 7.77 -19.67
C THR A 327 -8.89 9.10 -19.23
N PRO A 328 -9.79 9.08 -18.23
CA PRO A 328 -10.35 10.31 -17.66
C PRO A 328 -9.25 11.27 -17.21
N TYR A 329 -9.42 12.56 -17.51
CA TYR A 329 -8.51 13.66 -17.11
C TYR A 329 -7.07 13.58 -17.64
N TYR A 330 -6.77 12.69 -18.58
CA TYR A 330 -5.47 12.62 -19.24
C TYR A 330 -5.01 14.01 -19.75
N PRO A 331 -3.75 14.45 -19.52
CA PRO A 331 -2.62 13.66 -19.02
C PRO A 331 -2.42 13.71 -17.50
N ALA A 332 -3.45 14.00 -16.71
CA ALA A 332 -3.40 13.80 -15.26
C ALA A 332 -3.43 12.30 -14.93
N HIS A 333 -3.08 11.94 -13.70
CA HIS A 333 -3.26 10.59 -13.22
C HIS A 333 -4.75 10.25 -13.19
N TYR A 334 -5.13 9.05 -13.62
CA TYR A 334 -6.54 8.65 -13.59
C TYR A 334 -7.06 8.60 -12.13
N PRO A 335 -8.36 8.81 -11.89
CA PRO A 335 -8.93 8.64 -10.56
C PRO A 335 -8.92 7.16 -10.12
N PRO A 336 -8.76 6.87 -8.82
CA PRO A 336 -8.96 5.52 -8.29
C PRO A 336 -10.44 5.11 -8.39
N ASP A 337 -10.73 3.83 -8.18
CA ASP A 337 -12.08 3.24 -8.15
C ASP A 337 -12.92 3.62 -9.40
N THR A 338 -12.30 3.52 -10.58
CA THR A 338 -12.89 3.97 -11.84
C THR A 338 -12.99 2.84 -12.85
N ASP A 339 -14.21 2.65 -13.37
CA ASP A 339 -14.52 1.71 -14.45
C ASP A 339 -15.01 2.44 -15.69
N CYS A 340 -14.25 2.35 -16.78
CA CYS A 340 -14.61 2.93 -18.07
C CYS A 340 -14.73 1.84 -19.14
N VAL A 341 -15.83 1.83 -19.89
CA VAL A 341 -16.04 0.88 -20.99
C VAL A 341 -16.25 1.62 -22.30
N TRP A 342 -15.39 1.34 -23.28
CA TRP A 342 -15.53 1.85 -24.64
C TRP A 342 -15.98 0.73 -25.57
N ASN A 343 -17.13 0.94 -26.20
CA ASN A 343 -17.69 0.08 -27.24
C ASN A 343 -17.39 0.69 -28.60
N ILE A 344 -16.40 0.17 -29.31
CA ILE A 344 -15.95 0.74 -30.58
C ILE A 344 -16.56 -0.05 -31.73
N GLU A 345 -17.20 0.65 -32.67
CA GLU A 345 -17.84 0.07 -33.86
C GLU A 345 -17.38 0.81 -35.12
N VAL A 346 -16.69 0.09 -36.00
CA VAL A 346 -16.29 0.57 -37.33
C VAL A 346 -17.27 0.04 -38.40
N PRO A 347 -17.23 0.54 -39.65
CA PRO A 347 -18.10 0.04 -40.71
C PRO A 347 -18.04 -1.49 -40.86
N SER A 348 -19.18 -2.12 -41.12
CA SER A 348 -19.37 -3.59 -41.06
C SER A 348 -18.46 -4.43 -41.96
N ILE A 349 -17.87 -3.80 -42.97
CA ILE A 349 -16.99 -4.44 -43.97
C ILE A 349 -15.51 -4.42 -43.53
N LYS A 350 -15.19 -3.68 -42.47
CA LYS A 350 -13.83 -3.48 -41.98
C LYS A 350 -13.66 -4.07 -40.59
N ASN A 351 -12.41 -4.31 -40.21
CA ASN A 351 -12.04 -4.68 -38.87
C ASN A 351 -11.54 -3.46 -38.09
N VAL A 352 -11.59 -3.52 -36.77
CA VAL A 352 -11.09 -2.44 -35.90
C VAL A 352 -9.75 -2.82 -35.29
N LYS A 353 -8.81 -1.89 -35.27
CA LYS A 353 -7.59 -1.96 -34.45
C LYS A 353 -7.49 -0.75 -33.55
N VAL A 354 -6.99 -0.95 -32.34
CA VAL A 354 -6.72 0.09 -31.36
C VAL A 354 -5.21 0.21 -31.23
N ARG A 355 -4.69 1.42 -31.42
CA ARG A 355 -3.30 1.76 -31.22
C ARG A 355 -3.17 2.65 -29.99
N PHE A 356 -2.41 2.18 -29.02
CA PHE A 356 -2.02 2.97 -27.87
C PHE A 356 -0.75 3.74 -28.22
N ASN A 357 -0.83 5.07 -28.13
CA ASN A 357 0.30 5.97 -28.40
C ASN A 357 1.12 6.26 -27.15
N MET A 358 0.50 6.12 -25.97
CA MET A 358 1.16 6.08 -24.66
C MET A 358 0.31 5.23 -23.72
N PHE A 359 0.94 4.44 -22.87
CA PHE A 359 0.27 3.56 -21.93
C PHE A 359 1.06 3.44 -20.63
N PHE A 360 0.53 4.04 -19.58
CA PHE A 360 1.07 4.12 -18.23
C PHE A 360 -0.03 3.70 -17.25
N VAL A 361 -0.11 2.40 -17.00
CA VAL A 361 -1.04 1.79 -16.04
C VAL A 361 -0.22 0.90 -15.13
N LEU A 362 0.77 1.48 -14.46
CA LEU A 362 1.74 0.77 -13.65
C LEU A 362 1.43 0.95 -12.16
N GLU A 363 1.37 -0.17 -11.46
CA GLU A 363 1.28 -0.17 -10.01
C GLU A 363 2.49 -0.87 -9.35
N PRO A 364 3.11 -0.25 -8.33
CA PRO A 364 4.24 -0.84 -7.62
C PRO A 364 3.94 -2.22 -7.02
N GLY A 365 4.81 -3.18 -7.30
CA GLY A 365 4.72 -4.54 -6.73
C GLY A 365 3.74 -5.47 -7.45
N ILE A 366 3.05 -5.01 -8.49
CA ILE A 366 2.14 -5.83 -9.29
C ILE A 366 2.85 -6.34 -10.56
N PRO A 367 2.89 -7.67 -10.81
CA PRO A 367 3.53 -8.18 -12.00
C PRO A 367 2.69 -7.89 -13.26
N VAL A 368 3.37 -7.39 -14.30
CA VAL A 368 2.79 -7.02 -15.60
C VAL A 368 2.15 -8.22 -16.33
N SER A 369 2.46 -9.45 -15.94
CA SER A 369 1.86 -10.67 -16.49
C SER A 369 0.45 -10.94 -16.00
N SER A 370 0.06 -10.44 -14.82
CA SER A 370 -1.24 -10.74 -14.21
C SER A 370 -2.18 -9.54 -14.13
N CYS A 371 -1.65 -8.34 -13.91
CA CYS A 371 -2.44 -7.10 -13.82
C CYS A 371 -3.67 -7.25 -12.90
N THR A 372 -3.40 -7.57 -11.63
CA THR A 372 -4.44 -7.97 -10.66
C THR A 372 -5.22 -6.81 -10.08
N LYS A 373 -4.68 -5.59 -10.20
CA LYS A 373 -5.26 -4.36 -9.69
C LYS A 373 -5.70 -3.48 -10.84
N ASP A 374 -4.86 -2.56 -11.30
CA ASP A 374 -5.17 -1.71 -12.44
C ASP A 374 -4.89 -2.41 -13.77
N TYR A 375 -5.85 -2.30 -14.71
CA TYR A 375 -5.70 -2.90 -16.03
C TYR A 375 -6.60 -2.27 -17.10
N VAL A 376 -6.17 -2.46 -18.34
CA VAL A 376 -7.02 -2.36 -19.53
C VAL A 376 -7.26 -3.77 -20.05
N GLN A 377 -8.52 -4.18 -20.13
CA GLN A 377 -8.94 -5.46 -20.69
C GLN A 377 -9.47 -5.28 -22.11
N ILE A 378 -8.93 -6.06 -23.05
CA ILE A 378 -9.38 -6.09 -24.45
C ILE A 378 -9.46 -7.55 -24.87
N ASN A 379 -10.62 -7.98 -25.37
CA ASN A 379 -10.89 -9.38 -25.78
C ASN A 379 -10.49 -10.41 -24.71
N GLY A 380 -10.75 -10.11 -23.44
CA GLY A 380 -10.43 -10.99 -22.29
C GLY A 380 -8.96 -11.02 -21.87
N THR A 381 -8.06 -10.29 -22.54
CA THR A 381 -6.66 -10.15 -22.14
C THR A 381 -6.46 -8.84 -21.38
N ARG A 382 -5.77 -8.89 -20.23
CA ARG A 382 -5.45 -7.71 -19.41
C ARG A 382 -4.07 -7.16 -19.75
N TYR A 383 -3.97 -5.84 -19.78
CA TYR A 383 -2.76 -5.07 -20.04
C TYR A 383 -2.55 -4.07 -18.91
N CYS A 384 -1.33 -3.98 -18.41
CA CYS A 384 -0.87 -3.00 -17.43
C CYS A 384 0.64 -2.76 -17.63
N GLY A 385 1.24 -1.91 -16.81
CA GLY A 385 2.62 -1.46 -16.90
C GLY A 385 2.82 -0.27 -17.84
N GLU A 386 4.06 -0.11 -18.29
CA GLU A 386 4.47 0.98 -19.17
C GLU A 386 4.77 0.47 -20.58
N ARG A 387 4.17 1.08 -21.60
CA ARG A 387 4.44 0.78 -23.02
C ARG A 387 4.43 2.06 -23.84
N SER A 388 5.48 2.28 -24.61
CA SER A 388 5.59 3.43 -25.51
C SER A 388 4.60 3.36 -26.67
N GLN A 389 4.40 2.19 -27.27
CA GLN A 389 3.36 1.99 -28.29
C GLN A 389 3.00 0.51 -28.40
N PHE A 390 1.72 0.18 -28.58
CA PHE A 390 1.28 -1.15 -29.01
C PHE A 390 -0.07 -1.10 -29.72
N VAL A 391 -0.39 -2.16 -30.46
CA VAL A 391 -1.62 -2.27 -31.24
C VAL A 391 -2.33 -3.55 -30.90
N VAL A 392 -3.65 -3.47 -30.70
CA VAL A 392 -4.54 -4.62 -30.53
C VAL A 392 -5.57 -4.58 -31.65
N ALA A 393 -5.64 -5.65 -32.44
CA ALA A 393 -6.57 -5.76 -33.55
C ALA A 393 -7.70 -6.75 -33.22
N SER A 394 -8.92 -6.39 -33.60
CA SER A 394 -10.07 -7.28 -33.65
C SER A 394 -10.16 -7.89 -35.05
N THR A 395 -10.70 -9.11 -35.14
CA THR A 395 -11.07 -9.77 -36.40
C THR A 395 -12.46 -9.39 -36.87
N THR A 396 -13.14 -8.51 -36.12
CA THR A 396 -14.50 -8.04 -36.42
C THR A 396 -14.53 -6.53 -36.49
N ASN A 397 -15.67 -5.97 -36.89
CA ASN A 397 -15.91 -4.53 -36.90
C ASN A 397 -16.18 -3.94 -35.50
N LYS A 398 -16.04 -4.74 -34.43
CA LYS A 398 -16.29 -4.33 -33.04
C LYS A 398 -15.12 -4.70 -32.15
N ILE A 399 -14.86 -3.85 -31.16
CA ILE A 399 -13.95 -4.14 -30.06
C ILE A 399 -14.44 -3.45 -28.81
N GLU A 400 -14.42 -4.17 -27.70
CA GLU A 400 -14.73 -3.66 -26.37
C GLU A 400 -13.42 -3.48 -25.60
N LEU A 401 -13.29 -2.34 -24.95
CA LEU A 401 -12.17 -2.01 -24.09
C LEU A 401 -12.72 -1.62 -22.73
N TRP A 402 -12.24 -2.29 -21.68
CA TRP A 402 -12.60 -2.00 -20.30
C TRP A 402 -11.35 -1.58 -19.52
N PHE A 403 -11.35 -0.35 -19.04
CA PHE A 403 -10.35 0.15 -18.09
C PHE A 403 -10.91 0.06 -16.68
N HIS A 404 -10.11 -0.48 -15.76
CA HIS A 404 -10.41 -0.62 -14.34
C HIS A 404 -9.23 -0.08 -13.53
N SER A 405 -9.51 0.79 -12.56
CA SER A 405 -8.59 1.18 -11.48
C SER A 405 -9.12 0.75 -10.12
N ASP A 406 -8.21 0.29 -9.26
CA ASP A 406 -8.49 -0.07 -7.87
C ASP A 406 -8.49 1.18 -6.95
N GLN A 407 -8.54 0.98 -5.63
CA GLN A 407 -8.62 2.07 -4.65
C GLN A 407 -7.27 2.76 -4.40
N SER A 408 -6.18 2.28 -4.98
CA SER A 408 -4.80 2.70 -4.73
C SER A 408 -4.06 3.02 -6.02
N TYR A 409 -2.84 3.54 -5.84
CA TYR A 409 -1.81 3.82 -6.84
C TYR A 409 -2.31 4.12 -8.24
N THR A 410 -2.33 5.39 -8.61
CA THR A 410 -2.75 5.80 -9.95
C THR A 410 -1.57 6.25 -10.79
N ASP A 411 -1.72 6.15 -12.10
CA ASP A 411 -0.71 6.52 -13.09
C ASP A 411 -1.31 7.43 -14.16
N THR A 412 -0.50 7.95 -15.09
CA THR A 412 -0.88 8.90 -16.14
C THR A 412 -1.97 8.35 -17.07
N GLY A 413 -2.14 7.02 -17.12
CA GLY A 413 -3.13 6.35 -17.94
C GLY A 413 -2.68 6.19 -19.38
N PHE A 414 -3.63 6.30 -20.32
CA PHE A 414 -3.32 6.04 -21.72
C PHE A 414 -4.00 7.01 -22.67
N SER A 415 -3.37 7.16 -23.84
CA SER A 415 -3.94 7.81 -25.02
C SER A 415 -3.94 6.83 -26.18
N ALA A 416 -5.11 6.62 -26.77
CA ALA A 416 -5.32 5.62 -27.79
C ALA A 416 -6.11 6.19 -28.98
N GLU A 417 -5.87 5.59 -30.14
CA GLU A 417 -6.64 5.80 -31.35
C GLU A 417 -7.20 4.47 -31.86
N PHE A 418 -8.46 4.46 -32.30
CA PHE A 418 -9.00 3.34 -33.06
C PHE A 418 -9.00 3.67 -34.54
N LEU A 419 -8.76 2.66 -35.37
CA LEU A 419 -8.72 2.76 -36.81
C LEU A 419 -9.43 1.54 -37.40
N SER A 420 -10.24 1.79 -38.41
CA SER A 420 -10.75 0.75 -39.30
C SER A 420 -9.63 0.29 -40.24
N TYR A 421 -9.56 -1.00 -40.50
CA TYR A 421 -8.66 -1.57 -41.50
C TYR A 421 -9.39 -2.68 -42.27
N ASP A 422 -9.07 -2.79 -43.55
CA ASP A 422 -9.57 -3.89 -44.37
C ASP A 422 -8.62 -5.08 -44.20
N SER A 423 -9.14 -6.23 -43.77
CA SER A 423 -8.32 -7.46 -43.69
C SER A 423 -8.04 -8.06 -45.07
N SER A 424 -8.85 -7.74 -46.08
CA SER A 424 -8.66 -8.17 -47.46
C SER A 424 -7.67 -7.29 -48.22
N ASP A 425 -7.46 -6.04 -47.79
CA ASP A 425 -6.43 -5.14 -48.30
C ASP A 425 -5.53 -4.61 -47.16
N PRO A 426 -4.60 -5.45 -46.65
CA PRO A 426 -3.72 -5.07 -45.55
C PRO A 426 -2.70 -3.97 -45.91
N CYS A 427 -2.49 -3.70 -47.21
CA CYS A 427 -1.55 -2.68 -47.69
C CYS A 427 -2.24 -1.75 -48.71
N PRO A 428 -3.15 -0.86 -48.25
CA PRO A 428 -3.87 0.04 -49.16
C PRO A 428 -2.90 0.90 -49.97
N GLY A 429 -2.99 0.79 -51.31
CA GLY A 429 -2.12 1.52 -52.23
C GLY A 429 -0.66 1.02 -52.32
N LYS A 430 -0.33 -0.08 -51.66
CA LYS A 430 1.00 -0.71 -51.63
C LYS A 430 0.93 -2.15 -52.17
N PHE A 431 2.08 -2.84 -52.27
CA PHE A 431 2.13 -4.27 -52.53
C PHE A 431 2.39 -5.02 -51.22
N THR A 432 1.63 -6.10 -50.97
CA THR A 432 1.75 -6.93 -49.78
C THR A 432 2.64 -8.13 -50.08
N CYS A 433 3.78 -8.24 -49.41
CA CYS A 433 4.60 -9.45 -49.43
C CYS A 433 3.85 -10.63 -48.79
N ASN A 434 4.18 -11.90 -49.09
CA ASN A 434 3.49 -13.02 -48.39
C ASN A 434 3.84 -13.06 -46.89
N THR A 435 4.97 -12.45 -46.52
CA THR A 435 5.36 -12.19 -45.13
C THR A 435 4.49 -11.14 -44.42
N GLY A 436 3.60 -10.44 -45.13
CA GLY A 436 2.73 -9.38 -44.61
C GLY A 436 3.34 -7.98 -44.60
N ARG A 437 4.59 -7.83 -45.07
CA ARG A 437 5.26 -6.52 -45.22
C ARG A 437 4.66 -5.75 -46.40
N CYS A 438 4.40 -4.45 -46.21
CA CYS A 438 3.97 -3.56 -47.30
C CYS A 438 5.17 -2.87 -47.94
N ILE A 439 5.36 -2.99 -49.25
CA ILE A 439 6.34 -2.24 -50.04
C ILE A 439 5.65 -1.31 -51.04
N ASP A 440 6.38 -0.35 -51.61
CA ASP A 440 5.82 0.52 -52.64
C ASP A 440 5.42 -0.31 -53.88
N ARG A 441 4.37 0.07 -54.60
CA ARG A 441 3.98 -0.65 -55.82
C ARG A 441 5.02 -0.56 -56.93
N SER A 442 5.88 0.45 -56.90
CA SER A 442 7.02 0.59 -57.81
C SER A 442 8.13 -0.44 -57.57
N MET A 443 8.19 -1.03 -56.38
CA MET A 443 9.14 -2.08 -55.98
C MET A 443 8.65 -3.50 -56.31
N ARG A 444 7.63 -3.62 -57.18
CA ARG A 444 7.13 -4.93 -57.63
C ARG A 444 7.57 -5.12 -59.07
N CYS A 445 8.25 -6.23 -59.35
CA CYS A 445 8.77 -6.55 -60.67
C CYS A 445 9.82 -5.54 -61.16
N ASP A 446 10.63 -5.00 -60.24
CA ASP A 446 11.68 -4.03 -60.55
C ASP A 446 13.07 -4.68 -60.65
N GLY A 447 13.13 -6.01 -60.47
CA GLY A 447 14.35 -6.80 -60.52
C GLY A 447 15.10 -6.90 -59.19
N TRP A 448 14.59 -6.29 -58.11
CA TRP A 448 15.17 -6.33 -56.78
C TRP A 448 14.29 -7.12 -55.81
N LEU A 449 14.92 -7.77 -54.82
CA LEU A 449 14.22 -8.50 -53.77
C LEU A 449 13.97 -7.57 -52.57
N ASP A 450 12.85 -6.84 -52.59
CA ASP A 450 12.39 -5.98 -51.51
C ASP A 450 11.54 -6.73 -50.47
N CYS A 451 10.80 -7.74 -50.90
CA CYS A 451 10.19 -8.73 -50.01
C CYS A 451 11.23 -9.75 -49.56
N VAL A 452 11.30 -10.03 -48.25
CA VAL A 452 12.24 -11.02 -47.67
C VAL A 452 12.02 -12.42 -48.27
N ASP A 453 10.78 -12.73 -48.63
CA ASP A 453 10.37 -13.99 -49.27
C ASP A 453 10.41 -13.95 -50.81
N GLY A 454 10.81 -12.81 -51.39
CA GLY A 454 10.89 -12.57 -52.84
C GLY A 454 9.56 -12.68 -53.55
N SER A 455 8.45 -12.34 -52.88
CA SER A 455 7.10 -12.42 -53.45
C SER A 455 6.78 -11.31 -54.44
N ASP A 456 7.47 -10.18 -54.32
CA ASP A 456 7.45 -9.03 -55.21
C ASP A 456 7.92 -9.34 -56.63
N GLU A 457 8.92 -10.20 -56.76
CA GLU A 457 9.49 -10.60 -58.06
C GLU A 457 8.86 -11.88 -58.64
N ARG A 458 7.76 -12.34 -58.05
CA ARG A 458 7.02 -13.52 -58.56
C ARG A 458 5.87 -13.09 -59.47
N SER A 459 5.69 -13.85 -60.55
CA SER A 459 4.59 -13.66 -61.51
C SER A 459 4.58 -12.27 -62.18
N CYS A 460 5.78 -11.76 -62.47
CA CYS A 460 6.00 -10.59 -63.31
C CYS A 460 5.86 -10.99 -64.78
N SER A 461 4.87 -10.42 -65.47
CA SER A 461 4.55 -10.71 -66.88
C SER A 461 5.06 -9.63 -67.82
#